data_AF-X1LXC4-F1
#
_entry.id   AF-X1LXC4-F1
#
_cell.length_a   1.000
_cell.length_b   1.000
_cell.length_c   1.000
_cell.angle_alpha   90.00
_cell.angle_beta   90.00
_cell.angle_gamma   90.00
#
_symmetry.space_group_name_H-M   'P 1'
#
loop_
_entity.id
_entity.type
_entity.pdbx_description
1 polymer ?
#
loop_
_entity_poly.entity_id
_entity_poly.type
_entity_poly.pdbx_seq_one_letter_code
_entity_poly.pdbx_strand_id
1 'polypeptide(L)'
;EEEEVTPPVGEPQYGGTLTHRLWWCSSGPTNWDGTAIGGLPGHSWGSPFREHLWIGDIEKYGPRGSGEFHFKAWGGGVPDRYLKGVLAENWEWATPLTLVINLRQGVMWTGNEHIGMESREFTAYDAEFAMNHAWDAYLDQGKVELFDWIDSITATDRYTLVMELNEFYAGLMF
;
A
#
# COMPACT_ATOMS: atom_id res chain seq x y z
N GLU A 1 35.05 -27.88 20.76
CA GLU A 1 33.58 -27.98 20.76
C GLU A 1 33.07 -26.56 20.70
N GLU A 2 32.54 -26.15 19.55
CA GLU A 2 31.78 -24.90 19.45
C GLU A 2 30.41 -25.17 20.04
N GLU A 3 30.04 -24.38 21.05
CA GLU A 3 28.78 -24.49 21.75
C GLU A 3 27.66 -24.04 20.81
N GLU A 4 26.82 -24.99 20.38
CA GLU A 4 25.65 -24.74 19.55
C GLU A 4 24.60 -24.00 20.40
N VAL A 5 24.61 -22.67 20.31
CA VAL A 5 23.63 -21.82 21.01
C VAL A 5 22.28 -22.01 20.34
N THR A 6 21.43 -22.85 20.93
CA THR A 6 20.01 -22.95 20.56
C THR A 6 19.34 -21.59 20.78
N PRO A 7 18.70 -20.98 19.77
CA PRO A 7 18.08 -19.68 19.91
C PRO A 7 16.92 -19.73 20.92
N PRO A 8 16.74 -18.69 21.75
CA PRO A 8 15.67 -18.64 22.74
C PRO A 8 14.30 -18.74 22.06
N VAL A 9 13.54 -19.78 22.43
CA VAL A 9 12.15 -19.97 22.02
C VAL A 9 11.31 -18.89 22.72
N GLY A 10 10.87 -17.88 21.98
CA GLY A 10 9.91 -16.89 22.45
C GLY A 10 10.28 -15.42 22.24
N GLU A 11 11.52 -15.11 21.88
CA GLU A 11 11.95 -13.73 21.56
C GLU A 11 12.23 -13.57 20.06
N PRO A 12 11.96 -12.38 19.46
CA PRO A 12 12.26 -12.13 18.06
C PRO A 12 13.76 -12.31 17.78
N GLN A 13 14.10 -13.20 16.86
CA GLN A 13 15.46 -13.35 16.38
C GLN A 13 15.74 -12.25 15.35
N TYR A 14 16.66 -11.34 15.67
CA TYR A 14 17.11 -10.28 14.77
C TYR A 14 18.36 -10.71 14.00
N GLY A 15 18.46 -10.26 12.75
CA GLY A 15 19.58 -10.57 11.87
C GLY A 15 19.35 -11.82 11.02
N GLY A 16 20.04 -11.89 9.88
CA GLY A 16 19.93 -12.98 8.91
C GLY A 16 19.68 -12.48 7.49
N THR A 17 19.62 -13.41 6.54
CA THR A 17 19.30 -13.13 5.14
C THR A 17 18.13 -14.01 4.72
N LEU A 18 17.06 -13.37 4.23
CA LEU A 18 15.94 -14.08 3.62
C LEU A 18 16.15 -14.17 2.11
N THR A 19 16.24 -15.38 1.57
CA THR A 19 16.13 -15.61 0.12
C THR A 19 14.72 -16.07 -0.20
N HIS A 20 13.97 -15.23 -0.89
CA HIS A 20 12.59 -15.50 -1.28
C HIS A 20 12.46 -15.63 -2.80
N ARG A 21 11.80 -16.70 -3.25
CA ARG A 21 11.44 -16.89 -4.67
C ARG A 21 10.02 -16.41 -4.90
N LEU A 22 9.89 -15.26 -5.56
CA LEU A 22 8.59 -14.76 -6.02
C LEU A 22 8.02 -15.67 -7.13
N TRP A 23 6.70 -15.73 -7.27
CA TRP A 23 6.05 -16.53 -8.33
C TRP A 23 6.53 -16.14 -9.73
N TRP A 24 6.86 -14.86 -9.95
CA TRP A 24 7.37 -14.31 -11.21
C TRP A 24 8.91 -14.21 -11.28
N CYS A 25 9.64 -15.01 -10.49
CA CYS A 25 11.10 -14.96 -10.45
C CYS A 25 11.80 -15.29 -11.79
N SER A 26 11.09 -15.85 -12.78
CA SER A 26 11.62 -16.13 -14.11
C SER A 26 11.75 -14.87 -14.98
N SER A 27 11.19 -13.74 -14.55
CA SER A 27 11.29 -12.44 -15.19
C SER A 27 11.91 -11.43 -14.22
N GLY A 28 12.99 -10.75 -14.64
CA GLY A 28 13.52 -9.60 -13.90
C GLY A 28 12.52 -8.43 -13.89
N PRO A 29 12.72 -7.43 -13.00
CA PRO A 29 11.89 -6.23 -13.03
C PRO A 29 12.10 -5.50 -14.36
N THR A 30 11.01 -5.14 -15.02
CA THR A 30 11.04 -4.30 -16.23
C THR A 30 11.04 -2.80 -15.90
N ASN A 31 10.59 -2.45 -14.69
CA ASN A 31 10.52 -1.09 -14.15
C ASN A 31 10.40 -1.17 -12.61
N TRP A 32 10.55 -0.02 -11.96
CA TRP A 32 10.28 0.15 -10.52
C TRP A 32 8.91 0.80 -10.24
N ASP A 33 8.28 1.35 -11.28
CA ASP A 33 6.94 1.93 -11.20
C ASP A 33 5.87 0.87 -11.42
N GLY A 34 5.09 0.59 -10.37
CA GLY A 34 4.04 -0.42 -10.42
C GLY A 34 2.86 -0.04 -11.32
N THR A 35 2.75 1.23 -11.72
CA THR A 35 1.66 1.73 -12.57
C THR A 35 1.99 1.57 -14.07
N ALA A 36 3.27 1.34 -14.42
CA ALA A 36 3.70 1.20 -15.81
C ALA A 36 3.29 -0.15 -16.45
N ILE A 37 3.24 -0.19 -17.79
CA ILE A 37 2.92 -1.39 -18.59
C ILE A 37 3.83 -2.56 -18.17
N GLY A 38 3.23 -3.72 -17.87
CA GLY A 38 3.94 -4.86 -17.27
C GLY A 38 4.07 -4.79 -15.75
N GLY A 39 3.17 -4.06 -15.07
CA GLY A 39 3.25 -3.72 -13.65
C GLY A 39 3.32 -4.88 -12.65
N LEU A 40 3.00 -6.14 -13.00
CA LEU A 40 3.09 -7.26 -12.04
C LEU A 40 4.53 -7.58 -11.61
N PRO A 41 5.50 -7.72 -12.53
CA PRO A 41 6.92 -7.71 -12.16
C PRO A 41 7.34 -6.48 -11.34
N GLY A 42 7.07 -5.26 -11.82
CA GLY A 42 7.45 -4.04 -11.10
C GLY A 42 6.84 -3.93 -9.70
N HIS A 43 5.61 -4.39 -9.53
CA HIS A 43 4.93 -4.52 -8.23
C HIS A 43 5.63 -5.56 -7.35
N SER A 44 5.91 -6.75 -7.87
CA SER A 44 6.51 -7.85 -7.09
C SER A 44 7.91 -7.51 -6.56
N TRP A 45 8.71 -6.79 -7.35
CA TRP A 45 10.05 -6.36 -6.96
C TRP A 45 10.05 -5.07 -6.13
N GLY A 46 9.12 -4.14 -6.40
CA GLY A 46 9.02 -2.85 -5.71
C GLY A 46 8.21 -2.88 -4.41
N SER A 47 7.37 -3.90 -4.19
CA SER A 47 6.50 -4.01 -3.02
C SER A 47 7.24 -3.91 -1.67
N PRO A 48 8.44 -4.49 -1.47
CA PRO A 48 9.16 -4.34 -0.20
C PRO A 48 9.66 -2.92 0.11
N PHE A 49 9.65 -2.02 -0.88
CA PHE A 49 10.19 -0.66 -0.77
C PHE A 49 9.11 0.42 -0.79
N ARG A 50 7.84 0.03 -0.91
CA ARG A 50 6.68 0.91 -0.93
C ARG A 50 5.70 0.45 0.12
N GLU A 51 4.88 1.37 0.58
CA GLU A 51 3.87 1.10 1.58
C GLU A 51 2.49 1.57 1.11
N HIS A 52 1.43 0.98 1.68
CA HIS A 52 0.04 1.29 1.35
C HIS A 52 -0.57 2.24 2.39
N LEU A 53 -1.69 2.87 2.07
CA LEU A 53 -2.45 3.65 3.05
C LEU A 53 -3.00 2.74 4.16
N TRP A 54 -3.51 1.58 3.78
CA TRP A 54 -4.05 0.55 4.66
C TRP A 54 -3.77 -0.83 4.07
N ILE A 55 -3.90 -1.85 4.90
CA ILE A 55 -3.84 -3.25 4.49
C ILE A 55 -4.95 -4.05 5.18
N GLY A 56 -5.24 -5.23 4.67
CA GLY A 56 -6.08 -6.19 5.38
C GLY A 56 -5.43 -6.63 6.71
N ASP A 57 -6.19 -6.57 7.80
CA ASP A 57 -5.73 -6.98 9.13
C ASP A 57 -5.79 -8.51 9.29
N ILE A 58 -4.87 -9.18 8.60
CA ILE A 58 -4.71 -10.64 8.60
C ILE A 58 -4.31 -11.16 9.98
N GLU A 59 -3.63 -10.35 10.78
CA GLU A 59 -3.20 -10.74 12.12
C GLU A 59 -4.40 -10.82 13.08
N LYS A 60 -5.34 -9.88 12.99
CA LYS A 60 -6.53 -9.87 13.84
C LYS A 60 -7.68 -10.72 13.32
N TYR A 61 -8.00 -10.63 12.02
CA TYR A 61 -9.19 -11.27 11.45
C TYR A 61 -8.90 -12.42 10.50
N GLY A 62 -7.63 -12.60 10.10
CA GLY A 62 -7.22 -13.66 9.20
C GLY A 62 -6.98 -15.00 9.91
N PRO A 63 -6.38 -15.98 9.21
CA PRO A 63 -6.12 -17.32 9.76
C PRO A 63 -5.21 -17.35 10.99
N ARG A 64 -4.48 -16.25 11.26
CA ARG A 64 -3.63 -16.10 12.46
C ARG A 64 -4.35 -15.45 13.64
N GLY A 65 -5.54 -14.89 13.42
CA GLY A 65 -6.36 -14.23 14.42
C GLY A 65 -7.69 -14.95 14.63
N SER A 66 -8.81 -14.23 14.47
CA SER A 66 -10.15 -14.79 14.66
C SER A 66 -10.63 -15.70 13.52
N GLY A 67 -10.03 -15.61 12.33
CA GLY A 67 -10.48 -16.35 11.14
C GLY A 67 -11.81 -15.88 10.55
N GLU A 68 -12.35 -14.73 10.99
CA GLU A 68 -13.62 -14.19 10.52
C GLU A 68 -13.59 -13.74 9.05
N PHE A 69 -12.42 -13.36 8.53
CA PHE A 69 -12.26 -12.94 7.15
C PHE A 69 -11.14 -13.72 6.47
N HIS A 70 -11.45 -14.32 5.33
CA HIS A 70 -10.56 -15.31 4.69
C HIS A 70 -9.43 -14.70 3.85
N PHE A 71 -9.41 -13.37 3.62
CA PHE A 71 -8.42 -12.63 2.81
C PHE A 71 -7.97 -13.39 1.54
N LYS A 72 -8.71 -13.27 0.45
CA LYS A 72 -8.40 -13.94 -0.81
C LYS A 72 -7.48 -13.07 -1.67
N ALA A 73 -6.40 -13.65 -2.20
CA ALA A 73 -5.44 -12.96 -3.07
C ALA A 73 -6.04 -12.44 -4.39
N TRP A 74 -7.20 -12.98 -4.79
CA TRP A 74 -7.91 -12.64 -6.02
C TRP A 74 -9.41 -12.66 -5.74
N GLY A 75 -9.95 -11.55 -5.24
CA GLY A 75 -11.40 -11.43 -5.06
C GLY A 75 -11.84 -10.35 -4.10
N GLY A 76 -12.40 -9.27 -4.66
CA GLY A 76 -13.18 -8.24 -3.96
C GLY A 76 -12.36 -7.32 -3.06
N GLY A 77 -12.77 -6.05 -2.97
CA GLY A 77 -12.24 -5.12 -1.98
C GLY A 77 -12.40 -5.67 -0.55
N VAL A 78 -11.47 -5.29 0.33
CA VAL A 78 -11.55 -5.66 1.75
C VAL A 78 -12.53 -4.72 2.43
N PRO A 79 -13.59 -5.22 3.10
CA PRO A 79 -14.51 -4.36 3.83
C PRO A 79 -13.77 -3.56 4.90
N ASP A 80 -14.15 -2.29 5.06
CA ASP A 80 -13.55 -1.31 5.97
C ASP A 80 -13.18 -1.87 7.35
N ARG A 81 -14.13 -2.57 8.00
CA ARG A 81 -13.95 -3.16 9.33
C ARG A 81 -12.79 -4.18 9.47
N TYR A 82 -12.30 -4.70 8.34
CA TYR A 82 -11.21 -5.67 8.27
C TYR A 82 -9.89 -5.06 7.81
N LEU A 83 -9.84 -3.75 7.62
CA LEU A 83 -8.63 -3.01 7.31
C LEU A 83 -7.94 -2.53 8.58
N LYS A 84 -6.63 -2.32 8.44
CA LYS A 84 -5.77 -1.67 9.41
C LYS A 84 -4.96 -0.61 8.68
N GLY A 85 -4.90 0.58 9.28
CA GLY A 85 -4.11 1.70 8.74
C GLY A 85 -2.61 1.45 8.81
N VAL A 86 -1.91 1.75 7.71
CA VAL A 86 -0.44 1.68 7.61
C VAL A 86 0.14 3.08 7.46
N LEU A 87 0.08 3.71 6.29
CA LEU A 87 0.39 5.14 6.18
C LEU A 87 -0.78 6.02 6.62
N ALA A 88 -2.02 5.56 6.42
CA ALA A 88 -3.19 6.16 7.04
C ALA A 88 -3.26 5.75 8.51
N GLU A 89 -3.51 6.72 9.38
CA GLU A 89 -3.83 6.49 10.78
C GLU A 89 -5.29 6.07 10.95
N ASN A 90 -6.18 6.76 10.25
CA ASN A 90 -7.62 6.50 10.19
C ASN A 90 -8.22 7.13 8.93
N TRP A 91 -9.47 6.77 8.64
CA TRP A 91 -10.25 7.36 7.56
C TRP A 91 -11.73 7.33 7.92
N GLU A 92 -12.52 8.21 7.32
CA GLU A 92 -13.95 8.29 7.53
C GLU A 92 -14.69 8.78 6.30
N TRP A 93 -15.91 8.30 6.12
CA TRP A 93 -16.82 8.82 5.10
C TRP A 93 -17.50 10.09 5.62
N ALA A 94 -17.02 11.25 5.19
CA ALA A 94 -17.65 12.54 5.52
C ALA A 94 -19.02 12.68 4.85
N THR A 95 -19.17 12.11 3.65
CA THR A 95 -20.43 11.89 2.95
C THR A 95 -20.41 10.52 2.30
N PRO A 96 -21.52 10.00 1.74
CA PRO A 96 -21.50 8.74 0.98
C PRO A 96 -20.55 8.73 -0.24
N LEU A 97 -20.07 9.89 -0.68
CA LEU A 97 -19.19 10.07 -1.85
C LEU A 97 -17.90 10.83 -1.51
N THR A 98 -17.60 11.02 -0.22
CA THR A 98 -16.40 11.75 0.21
C THR A 98 -15.70 10.96 1.30
N LEU A 99 -14.51 10.45 0.98
CA LEU A 99 -13.64 9.76 1.92
C LEU A 99 -12.55 10.73 2.39
N VAL A 100 -12.43 10.90 3.70
CA VAL A 100 -11.36 11.69 4.33
C VAL A 100 -10.37 10.72 4.95
N ILE A 101 -9.08 10.87 4.62
CA ILE A 101 -8.01 9.99 5.03
C ILE A 101 -6.99 10.81 5.82
N ASN A 102 -6.78 10.43 7.08
CA ASN A 102 -5.83 11.08 7.97
C ASN A 102 -4.54 10.26 8.00
N LEU A 103 -3.42 10.87 7.62
CA LEU A 103 -2.11 10.23 7.51
C LEU A 103 -1.33 10.28 8.83
N ARG A 104 -0.53 9.25 9.06
CA ARG A 104 0.41 9.21 10.18
C ARG A 104 1.49 10.28 10.00
N GLN A 105 1.77 11.00 11.07
CA GLN A 105 2.84 11.98 11.11
C GLN A 105 4.20 11.31 11.40
N GLY A 106 5.29 11.92 10.95
CA GLY A 106 6.65 11.46 11.21
C GLY A 106 7.10 10.25 10.40
N VAL A 107 6.31 9.79 9.42
CA VAL A 107 6.76 8.79 8.45
C VAL A 107 7.77 9.44 7.52
N MET A 108 8.92 8.81 7.32
CA MET A 108 10.03 9.40 6.57
C MET A 108 10.31 8.63 5.28
N TRP A 109 10.47 9.37 4.19
CA TRP A 109 11.22 8.86 3.05
C TRP A 109 12.69 8.72 3.44
N THR A 110 13.28 7.57 3.13
CA THR A 110 14.69 7.28 3.46
C THR A 110 15.66 8.26 2.81
N GLY A 111 15.29 8.88 1.68
CA GLY A 111 16.20 9.64 0.84
C GLY A 111 17.02 8.72 -0.08
N ASN A 112 17.59 9.31 -1.13
CA ASN A 112 18.44 8.62 -2.09
C ASN A 112 19.38 9.62 -2.78
N GLU A 113 20.66 9.57 -2.40
CA GLU A 113 21.71 10.44 -2.94
C GLU A 113 21.91 10.29 -4.45
N HIS A 114 21.65 9.10 -5.02
CA HIS A 114 21.80 8.85 -6.46
C HIS A 114 20.81 9.62 -7.32
N ILE A 115 19.68 10.06 -6.73
CA ILE A 115 18.68 10.89 -7.40
C ILE A 115 18.57 12.29 -6.78
N GLY A 116 19.50 12.65 -5.87
CA GLY A 116 19.52 13.94 -5.20
C GLY A 116 18.31 14.19 -4.29
N MET A 117 17.69 13.13 -3.77
CA MET A 117 16.55 13.25 -2.85
C MET A 117 17.03 13.14 -1.41
N GLU A 118 16.95 14.23 -0.66
CA GLU A 118 17.18 14.22 0.78
C GLU A 118 16.09 13.43 1.52
N SER A 119 16.43 12.90 2.70
CA SER A 119 15.42 12.33 3.59
C SER A 119 14.45 13.43 4.03
N ARG A 120 13.16 13.14 3.92
CA ARG A 120 12.09 14.07 4.29
C ARG A 120 10.84 13.32 4.71
N GLU A 121 9.97 14.03 5.40
CA GLU A 121 8.68 13.48 5.82
C GLU A 121 7.79 13.18 4.62
N PHE A 122 7.04 12.08 4.72
CA PHE A 122 5.92 11.73 3.86
C PHE A 122 4.70 12.56 4.25
N THR A 123 4.04 13.15 3.27
CA THR A 123 2.91 14.06 3.46
C THR A 123 1.74 13.72 2.55
N ALA A 124 0.58 14.31 2.79
CA ALA A 124 -0.60 14.11 1.94
C ALA A 124 -0.36 14.53 0.49
N TYR A 125 0.50 15.52 0.23
CA TYR A 125 0.90 15.90 -1.12
C TYR A 125 1.64 14.79 -1.88
N ASP A 126 2.39 13.92 -1.17
CA ASP A 126 3.02 12.75 -1.78
C ASP A 126 1.97 11.69 -2.14
N ALA A 127 0.99 11.49 -1.27
CA ALA A 127 -0.11 10.55 -1.50
C ALA A 127 -0.98 11.01 -2.68
N GLU A 128 -1.36 12.29 -2.70
CA GLU A 128 -2.07 12.94 -3.79
C GLU A 128 -1.33 12.75 -5.12
N PHE A 129 -0.03 13.07 -5.17
CA PHE A 129 0.78 12.87 -6.37
C PHE A 129 0.78 11.40 -6.82
N ALA A 130 1.06 10.47 -5.90
CA ALA A 130 1.17 9.05 -6.23
C ALA A 130 -0.15 8.46 -6.75
N MET A 131 -1.27 8.84 -6.16
CA MET A 131 -2.59 8.33 -6.55
C MET A 131 -3.07 8.94 -7.87
N ASN A 132 -2.88 10.24 -8.07
CA ASN A 132 -3.19 10.88 -9.37
C ASN A 132 -2.28 10.35 -10.49
N HIS A 133 -0.97 10.17 -10.24
CA HIS A 133 -0.06 9.54 -11.20
C HIS A 133 -0.49 8.12 -11.57
N ALA A 134 -0.92 7.33 -10.58
CA ALA A 134 -1.45 5.99 -10.84
C ALA A 134 -2.70 6.04 -11.71
N TRP A 135 -3.66 6.90 -11.35
CA TRP A 135 -4.88 7.10 -12.10
C TRP A 135 -4.60 7.49 -13.55
N ASP A 136 -3.80 8.52 -13.80
CA ASP A 136 -3.41 8.97 -15.14
C ASP A 136 -2.75 7.85 -15.94
N ALA A 137 -1.81 7.11 -15.32
CA ALA A 137 -1.13 6.00 -15.97
C ALA A 137 -2.09 4.86 -16.38
N TYR A 138 -3.14 4.62 -15.60
CA TYR A 138 -4.17 3.64 -15.95
C TYR A 138 -5.12 4.14 -17.05
N LEU A 139 -5.45 5.44 -17.07
CA LEU A 139 -6.21 6.07 -18.16
C LEU A 139 -5.44 5.99 -19.49
N ASP A 140 -4.14 6.28 -19.48
CA ASP A 140 -3.27 6.20 -20.66
C ASP A 140 -3.16 4.77 -21.21
N GLN A 141 -3.35 3.76 -20.36
CA GLN A 141 -3.41 2.34 -20.75
C GLN A 141 -4.79 1.90 -21.25
N GLY A 142 -5.77 2.81 -21.30
CA GLY A 142 -7.14 2.52 -21.70
C GLY A 142 -7.95 1.71 -20.67
N LYS A 143 -7.53 1.70 -19.40
CA LYS A 143 -8.20 0.99 -18.30
C LYS A 143 -9.10 1.94 -17.50
N VAL A 144 -9.97 2.65 -18.22
CA VAL A 144 -10.77 3.75 -17.67
C VAL A 144 -11.74 3.24 -16.60
N GLU A 145 -12.33 2.07 -16.82
CA GLU A 145 -13.29 1.41 -15.95
C GLU A 145 -12.76 1.00 -14.56
N LEU A 146 -11.44 1.12 -14.31
CA LEU A 146 -10.87 0.84 -12.99
C LEU A 146 -11.00 2.02 -12.02
N PHE A 147 -11.13 3.25 -12.53
CA PHE A 147 -11.05 4.49 -11.74
C PHE A 147 -12.09 5.54 -12.12
N ASP A 148 -13.00 5.24 -13.05
CA ASP A 148 -14.04 6.17 -13.52
C ASP A 148 -15.00 6.66 -12.43
N TRP A 149 -15.10 5.93 -11.32
CA TRP A 149 -15.89 6.27 -10.14
C TRP A 149 -15.22 7.33 -9.22
N ILE A 150 -13.94 7.65 -9.44
CA ILE A 150 -13.24 8.74 -8.73
C ILE A 150 -13.51 10.07 -9.44
N ASP A 151 -13.84 11.11 -8.67
CA ASP A 151 -13.98 12.49 -9.18
C ASP A 151 -12.70 13.30 -8.92
N SER A 152 -12.17 13.25 -7.69
CA SER A 152 -10.94 13.96 -7.34
C SER A 152 -10.18 13.31 -6.18
N ILE A 153 -8.87 13.55 -6.13
CA ILE A 153 -8.00 13.17 -5.01
C ILE A 153 -7.14 14.38 -4.69
N THR A 154 -7.37 14.98 -3.52
CA THR A 154 -6.76 16.28 -3.16
C THR A 154 -6.19 16.27 -1.75
N ALA A 155 -4.98 16.79 -1.56
CA ALA A 155 -4.42 17.04 -0.24
C ALA A 155 -4.94 18.39 0.30
N THR A 156 -5.72 18.37 1.39
CA THR A 156 -6.28 19.60 1.99
C THR A 156 -5.30 20.27 2.95
N ASP A 157 -4.42 19.48 3.56
CA ASP A 157 -3.30 19.94 4.37
C ASP A 157 -2.14 18.93 4.30
N ARG A 158 -1.16 19.05 5.19
CA ARG A 158 0.04 18.20 5.18
C ARG A 158 -0.23 16.72 5.52
N TYR A 159 -1.33 16.41 6.20
CA TYR A 159 -1.66 15.08 6.72
C TYR A 159 -3.10 14.63 6.40
N THR A 160 -3.88 15.43 5.67
CA THR A 160 -5.25 15.10 5.29
C THR A 160 -5.36 14.97 3.78
N LEU A 161 -5.82 13.82 3.32
CA LEU A 161 -6.15 13.54 1.93
C LEU A 161 -7.67 13.35 1.80
N VAL A 162 -8.28 13.98 0.81
CA VAL A 162 -9.71 13.86 0.52
C VAL A 162 -9.87 13.23 -0.86
N MET A 163 -10.66 12.16 -0.92
CA MET A 163 -11.08 11.54 -2.17
C MET A 163 -12.58 11.76 -2.36
N GLU A 164 -12.94 12.41 -3.46
CA GLU A 164 -14.31 12.62 -3.87
C GLU A 164 -14.65 11.62 -4.99
N LEU A 165 -15.83 11.03 -4.88
CA LEU A 165 -16.35 10.04 -5.83
C LEU A 165 -17.54 10.61 -6.59
N ASN A 166 -17.66 10.26 -7.87
CA ASN A 166 -18.86 10.60 -8.63
C ASN A 166 -19.99 9.56 -8.46
N GLU A 167 -19.64 8.34 -8.05
CA GLU A 167 -20.59 7.30 -7.66
C GLU A 167 -20.04 6.41 -6.53
N PHE A 168 -20.94 5.72 -5.82
CA PHE A 168 -20.52 4.86 -4.72
C PHE A 168 -19.87 3.57 -5.26
N TYR A 169 -18.61 3.34 -4.88
CA TYR A 169 -17.87 2.14 -5.26
C TYR A 169 -17.46 1.33 -4.02
N ALA A 170 -18.12 0.17 -3.82
CA ALA A 170 -17.86 -0.71 -2.68
C ALA A 170 -16.47 -1.37 -2.72
N GLY A 171 -15.79 -1.35 -3.88
CA GLY A 171 -14.47 -1.95 -4.07
C GLY A 171 -13.30 -1.01 -3.83
N LEU A 172 -13.54 0.24 -3.38
CA LEU A 172 -12.53 1.30 -3.23
C LEU A 172 -11.28 0.86 -2.44
N MET A 173 -11.48 0.03 -1.42
CA MET A 173 -10.41 -0.36 -0.50
C MET A 173 -9.75 -1.67 -0.92
N PHE A 174 -8.92 -1.59 -1.97
CA PHE A 174 -8.07 -2.68 -2.48
C PHE A 174 -6.59 -2.43 -2.21
#